data_AF-A0A7W0Y5A3-F1
#
_entry.id   AF-A0A7W0Y5A3-F1
#
_cell.length_a   1.000
_cell.length_b   1.000
_cell.length_c   1.000
_cell.angle_alpha   90.00
_cell.angle_beta   90.00
_cell.angle_gamma   90.00
#
_symmetry.space_group_name_H-M   'P 1'
#
loop_
_entity.id
_entity.type
_entity.pdbx_description
1 polymer ?
#
loop_
_entity_poly.entity_id
_entity_poly.type
_entity_poly.pdbx_seq_one_letter_code
_entity_poly.pdbx_strand_id
1 'polypeptide(L)'
;MRKRQLVYGLATYVPGVNAIFGRGGGDSKSARYCYSVWLRHLVTAFAHGLAEHPRVVAELGPGDTLGVGLAALISGAEKYNAFDVVRHADVAHNQAIFDELVALFARREPIPDGGELAEVRPLLDSYAFPAHILTDAVLARVLAPDRLARIRGALQDESVVQYRTRWFDEGAIERDSVDLVCS
;
A
#
# COMPACT_ATOMS: atom_id res chain seq x y z
N MET A 1 8.83 26.74 -16.81
CA MET A 1 9.18 25.84 -15.69
C MET A 1 9.55 26.68 -14.48
N ARG A 2 8.89 26.48 -13.33
CA ARG A 2 9.02 27.35 -12.14
C ARG A 2 10.36 27.06 -11.45
N LYS A 3 11.25 28.06 -11.38
CA LYS A 3 12.57 28.03 -10.71
C LYS A 3 12.58 27.35 -9.33
N ARG A 4 11.44 27.39 -8.63
CA ARG A 4 11.17 26.68 -7.38
C ARG A 4 11.42 25.17 -7.46
N GLN A 5 11.05 24.49 -8.55
CA GLN A 5 11.23 23.03 -8.69
C GLN A 5 12.70 22.63 -8.85
N LEU A 6 13.51 23.45 -9.55
CA LEU A 6 14.95 23.24 -9.66
C LEU A 6 15.66 23.39 -8.31
N VAL A 7 15.27 24.40 -7.53
CA VAL A 7 15.85 24.62 -6.19
C VAL A 7 15.49 23.48 -5.24
N TYR A 8 14.25 22.99 -5.27
CA TYR A 8 13.86 21.80 -4.50
C TYR A 8 14.66 20.56 -4.93
N GLY A 9 14.82 20.31 -6.23
CA GLY A 9 15.60 19.18 -6.74
C GLY A 9 17.10 19.28 -6.44
N LEU A 10 17.66 20.49 -6.29
CA LEU A 10 19.04 20.69 -5.84
C LEU A 10 19.18 20.50 -4.33
N ALA A 11 18.17 20.90 -3.56
CA ALA A 11 18.16 20.76 -2.11
C ALA A 11 18.14 19.29 -1.65
N THR A 12 17.55 18.38 -2.44
CA THR A 12 17.54 16.93 -2.15
C THR A 12 18.91 16.25 -2.24
N TYR A 13 19.92 16.88 -2.87
CA TYR A 13 21.29 16.34 -2.98
C TYR A 13 22.20 16.73 -1.80
N VAL A 14 21.75 17.60 -0.90
CA VAL A 14 22.55 18.00 0.27
C VAL A 14 22.25 17.06 1.45
N PRO A 15 23.23 16.30 1.94
CA PRO A 15 23.03 15.41 3.09
C PRO A 15 22.52 16.19 4.30
N GLY A 16 21.41 15.75 4.90
CA GLY A 16 20.78 16.40 6.06
C GLY A 16 19.68 17.42 5.73
N VAL A 17 19.60 17.91 4.49
CA VAL A 17 18.52 18.84 4.08
C VAL A 17 17.18 18.09 3.96
N ASN A 18 17.17 16.85 3.46
CA ASN A 18 15.98 15.98 3.52
C ASN A 18 15.51 15.71 4.96
N ALA A 19 16.40 15.70 5.97
CA ALA A 19 15.98 15.52 7.36
C ALA A 19 15.30 16.77 7.94
N ILE A 20 15.62 17.96 7.41
CA ILE A 20 15.04 19.25 7.82
C ILE A 20 13.74 19.56 7.04
N PHE A 21 13.68 19.21 5.76
CA PHE A 21 12.50 19.42 4.91
C PHE A 21 11.53 18.22 4.84
N GLY A 22 11.95 17.04 5.32
CA GLY A 22 11.15 15.80 5.30
C GLY A 22 10.01 15.74 6.33
N ARG A 23 9.74 16.83 7.05
CA ARG A 23 8.68 16.92 8.06
C ARG A 23 7.37 17.53 7.53
N GLY A 24 7.12 17.43 6.22
CA GLY A 24 5.98 18.06 5.54
C GLY A 24 5.06 17.12 4.75
N GLY A 25 5.07 15.81 5.01
CA GLY A 25 4.16 14.83 4.39
C GLY A 25 3.26 14.18 5.43
N GLY A 26 2.33 14.96 5.99
CA GLY A 26 1.57 14.57 7.18
C GLY A 26 0.45 13.54 6.97
N ASP A 27 0.16 13.12 5.73
CA ASP A 27 -1.03 12.30 5.48
C ASP A 27 -0.79 11.12 4.51
N SER A 28 0.12 11.25 3.54
CA SER A 28 0.45 10.18 2.57
C SER A 28 1.21 8.97 3.16
N LYS A 29 1.29 8.88 4.49
CA LYS A 29 1.99 7.82 5.23
C LYS A 29 1.13 7.21 6.35
N SER A 30 -0.12 7.64 6.50
CA SER A 30 -1.01 7.11 7.53
C SER A 30 -1.61 5.78 7.09
N ALA A 31 -2.01 4.95 8.05
CA ALA A 31 -2.78 3.73 7.76
C ALA A 31 -4.08 4.07 7.03
N ARG A 32 -4.73 5.20 7.36
CA ARG A 32 -5.95 5.68 6.68
C ARG A 32 -5.71 6.01 5.20
N TYR A 33 -4.61 6.67 4.87
CA TYR A 33 -4.24 6.94 3.49
C TYR A 33 -4.01 5.65 2.72
N CYS A 34 -3.20 4.73 3.26
CA CYS A 34 -2.89 3.45 2.62
C CYS A 34 -4.15 2.59 2.40
N TYR A 35 -5.02 2.56 3.40
CA TYR A 35 -6.34 1.92 3.35
C TYR A 35 -7.22 2.53 2.25
N SER A 36 -7.25 3.86 2.16
CA SER A 36 -8.03 4.57 1.13
C SER A 36 -7.52 4.27 -0.28
N VAL A 37 -6.21 4.39 -0.51
CA VAL A 37 -5.58 4.09 -1.80
C VAL A 37 -5.90 2.66 -2.22
N TRP A 38 -5.63 1.67 -1.36
CA TRP A 38 -5.86 0.27 -1.70
C TRP A 38 -7.34 -0.03 -2.00
N LEU A 39 -8.27 0.35 -1.12
CA LEU A 39 -9.67 0.01 -1.30
C LEU A 39 -10.29 0.72 -2.51
N ARG A 40 -9.85 1.95 -2.83
CA ARG A 40 -10.28 2.63 -4.06
C ARG A 40 -9.87 1.84 -5.30
N HIS A 41 -8.61 1.40 -5.38
CA HIS A 41 -8.14 0.57 -6.48
C HIS A 41 -8.89 -0.77 -6.56
N LEU A 42 -9.08 -1.44 -5.42
CA LEU A 42 -9.80 -2.71 -5.37
C LEU A 42 -11.25 -2.58 -5.84
N VAL A 43 -11.99 -1.60 -5.32
CA VAL A 43 -13.39 -1.35 -5.72
C VAL A 43 -13.48 -1.01 -7.20
N THR A 44 -12.61 -0.14 -7.69
CA THR A 44 -12.58 0.22 -9.12
C THR A 44 -12.27 -1.00 -9.99
N ALA A 45 -11.31 -1.85 -9.60
CA ALA A 45 -10.98 -3.05 -10.35
C ALA A 45 -12.17 -4.03 -10.44
N PHE A 46 -12.86 -4.28 -9.33
CA PHE A 46 -14.08 -5.11 -9.31
C PHE A 46 -15.21 -4.51 -10.15
N ALA A 47 -15.40 -3.19 -10.09
CA ALA A 47 -16.38 -2.48 -10.92
C ALA A 47 -16.08 -2.62 -12.44
N HIS A 48 -14.82 -2.85 -12.80
CA HIS A 48 -14.37 -3.05 -14.18
C HIS A 48 -14.10 -4.51 -14.56
N GLY A 49 -14.64 -5.48 -13.80
CA GLY A 49 -14.67 -6.89 -14.19
C GLY A 49 -13.55 -7.75 -13.63
N LEU A 50 -12.82 -7.27 -12.61
CA LEU A 50 -11.98 -8.17 -11.82
C LEU A 50 -12.86 -9.23 -11.14
N ALA A 51 -12.67 -10.50 -11.53
CA ALA A 51 -13.53 -11.59 -11.09
C ALA A 51 -13.21 -12.08 -9.67
N GLU A 52 -11.94 -12.04 -9.28
CA GLU A 52 -11.46 -12.57 -8.00
C GLU A 52 -10.50 -11.59 -7.32
N HIS A 53 -10.37 -11.71 -5.99
CA HIS A 53 -9.40 -10.91 -5.25
C HIS A 53 -7.98 -11.24 -5.73
N PRO A 54 -7.12 -10.25 -6.02
CA PRO A 54 -5.77 -10.52 -6.51
C PRO A 54 -4.98 -11.29 -5.45
N ARG A 55 -4.28 -12.34 -5.86
CA ARG A 55 -3.43 -13.16 -5.00
C ARG A 55 -2.03 -12.57 -4.94
N VAL A 56 -1.52 -12.04 -6.05
CA VAL A 56 -0.21 -11.38 -6.11
C VAL A 56 -0.36 -9.94 -6.55
N VAL A 57 0.07 -9.02 -5.69
CA VAL A 57 0.03 -7.57 -5.94
C VAL A 57 1.44 -7.03 -6.07
N ALA A 58 1.66 -6.18 -7.07
CA ALA A 58 2.89 -5.43 -7.24
C ALA A 58 2.62 -3.93 -7.05
N GLU A 59 3.49 -3.24 -6.31
CA GLU A 59 3.46 -1.79 -6.17
C GLU A 59 4.73 -1.17 -6.74
N LEU A 60 4.53 -0.13 -7.55
CA LEU A 60 5.62 0.64 -8.15
C LEU A 60 5.86 1.90 -7.33
N GLY A 61 7.03 1.99 -6.70
CA GLY A 61 7.44 3.12 -5.88
C GLY A 61 6.65 3.24 -4.57
N PRO A 62 6.68 2.22 -3.68
CA PRO A 62 6.07 2.32 -2.36
C PRO A 62 6.69 3.46 -1.51
N GLY A 63 7.90 3.89 -1.85
CA GLY A 63 8.60 4.96 -1.16
C GLY A 63 9.00 4.51 0.25
N ASP A 64 8.68 5.33 1.25
CA ASP A 64 9.10 5.08 2.64
C ASP A 64 8.15 4.14 3.41
N THR A 65 7.02 3.73 2.83
CA THR A 65 6.00 2.92 3.50
C THR A 65 5.50 1.78 2.60
N LEU A 66 5.23 0.63 3.20
CA LEU A 66 4.64 -0.53 2.52
C LEU A 66 3.13 -0.62 2.76
N GLY A 67 2.51 0.45 3.29
CA GLY A 67 1.15 0.40 3.81
C GLY A 67 0.09 0.00 2.79
N VAL A 68 0.21 0.39 1.51
CA VAL A 68 -0.74 -0.01 0.46
C VAL A 68 -0.63 -1.51 0.20
N GLY A 69 0.58 -2.03 0.01
CA GLY A 69 0.85 -3.46 -0.05
C GLY A 69 0.40 -4.25 1.17
N LEU A 70 0.57 -3.71 2.38
CA LEU A 70 0.08 -4.31 3.61
C LEU A 70 -1.45 -4.37 3.64
N ALA A 71 -2.14 -3.33 3.17
CA ALA A 71 -3.60 -3.35 3.03
C ALA A 71 -4.06 -4.42 2.02
N ALA A 72 -3.31 -4.61 0.92
CA ALA A 72 -3.55 -5.69 -0.03
C ALA A 72 -3.40 -7.07 0.62
N LEU A 73 -2.32 -7.30 1.37
CA LEU A 73 -2.11 -8.53 2.11
C LEU A 73 -3.20 -8.76 3.16
N ILE A 74 -3.57 -7.76 3.95
CA ILE A 74 -4.61 -7.90 4.99
C ILE A 74 -5.97 -8.25 4.35
N SER A 75 -6.32 -7.62 3.23
CA SER A 75 -7.61 -7.83 2.56
C SER A 75 -7.74 -9.15 1.79
N GLY A 76 -6.62 -9.80 1.44
CA GLY A 76 -6.68 -11.16 0.88
C GLY A 76 -5.54 -11.58 -0.02
N ALA A 77 -4.65 -10.67 -0.43
CA ALA A 77 -3.50 -11.02 -1.24
C ALA A 77 -2.57 -11.98 -0.48
N GLU A 78 -1.96 -12.90 -1.22
CA GLU A 78 -1.02 -13.89 -0.70
C GLU A 78 0.42 -13.40 -0.76
N LYS A 79 0.74 -12.53 -1.73
CA LYS A 79 2.08 -12.03 -1.95
C LYS A 79 2.06 -10.57 -2.40
N TYR A 80 3.03 -9.82 -1.92
CA TYR A 80 3.23 -8.42 -2.26
C TYR A 80 4.66 -8.18 -2.74
N ASN A 81 4.81 -7.60 -3.93
CA ASN A 81 6.09 -7.21 -4.51
C ASN A 81 6.21 -5.68 -4.49
N ALA A 82 7.11 -5.17 -3.67
CA ALA A 82 7.45 -3.76 -3.56
C ALA A 82 8.62 -3.43 -4.50
N PHE A 83 8.38 -2.68 -5.57
CA PHE A 83 9.43 -2.26 -6.49
C PHE A 83 9.84 -0.83 -6.19
N ASP A 84 11.08 -0.63 -5.76
CA ASP A 84 11.64 0.70 -5.49
C ASP A 84 13.08 0.78 -5.99
N VAL A 85 13.69 1.97 -5.99
CA VAL A 85 15.10 2.17 -6.33
C VAL A 85 16.00 1.96 -5.10
N VAL A 86 15.48 2.25 -3.90
CA VAL A 86 16.24 2.11 -2.64
C VAL A 86 15.35 1.50 -1.55
N ARG A 87 15.91 0.61 -0.74
CA ARG A 87 15.21 0.05 0.44
C ARG A 87 15.09 1.14 1.52
N HIS A 88 13.88 1.68 1.71
CA HIS A 88 13.60 2.75 2.68
C HIS A 88 12.64 2.35 3.81
N ALA A 89 12.03 1.16 3.73
CA ALA A 89 10.99 0.74 4.67
C ALA A 89 11.52 0.61 6.12
N ASP A 90 11.07 1.50 7.01
CA ASP A 90 11.27 1.39 8.45
C ASP A 90 10.35 0.31 9.01
N VAL A 91 10.94 -0.76 9.53
CA VAL A 91 10.23 -1.92 10.07
C VAL A 91 9.29 -1.54 11.21
N ALA A 92 9.71 -0.67 12.14
CA ALA A 92 8.89 -0.28 13.28
C ALA A 92 7.70 0.58 12.82
N HIS A 93 7.94 1.49 11.87
CA HIS A 93 6.87 2.30 11.28
C HIS A 93 5.85 1.43 10.54
N ASN A 94 6.30 0.47 9.73
CA ASN A 94 5.41 -0.43 9.00
C ASN A 94 4.64 -1.39 9.93
N GLN A 95 5.22 -1.79 11.06
CA GLN A 95 4.48 -2.55 12.09
C GLN A 95 3.35 -1.72 12.71
N ALA A 96 3.58 -0.44 13.00
CA ALA A 96 2.52 0.45 13.50
C ALA A 96 1.41 0.64 12.46
N ILE A 97 1.76 0.90 11.19
CA ILE A 97 0.79 0.98 10.09
C ILE A 97 0.01 -0.33 9.95
N PHE A 98 0.67 -1.48 10.02
CA PHE A 98 0.03 -2.79 9.94
C PHE A 98 -1.04 -2.96 11.03
N ASP A 99 -0.69 -2.67 12.28
CA ASP A 99 -1.61 -2.83 13.41
C ASP A 99 -2.84 -1.90 13.28
N GLU A 100 -2.64 -0.66 12.81
CA GLU A 100 -3.72 0.28 12.52
C GLU A 100 -4.61 -0.18 11.34
N LEU A 101 -4.01 -0.68 10.25
CA LEU A 101 -4.74 -1.22 9.10
C LEU A 101 -5.62 -2.40 9.52
N VAL A 102 -5.09 -3.34 10.31
CA VAL A 102 -5.87 -4.46 10.85
C VAL A 102 -7.09 -3.96 11.62
N ALA A 103 -6.93 -2.92 12.43
CA ALA A 103 -8.05 -2.33 13.17
C ALA A 103 -9.11 -1.71 12.24
N LEU A 104 -8.70 -1.02 11.17
CA LEU A 104 -9.62 -0.45 10.16
C LEU A 104 -10.44 -1.55 9.46
N PHE A 105 -9.79 -2.62 9.00
CA PHE A 105 -10.47 -3.76 8.39
C PHE A 105 -11.40 -4.49 9.36
N ALA A 106 -10.95 -4.71 10.60
CA ALA A 106 -11.76 -5.37 11.63
C ALA A 106 -13.03 -4.58 11.99
N ARG A 107 -12.93 -3.23 12.00
CA ARG A 107 -14.06 -2.33 12.23
C ARG A 107 -14.91 -2.08 10.99
N ARG A 108 -14.45 -2.52 9.82
CA ARG A 108 -15.09 -2.24 8.51
C ARG A 108 -15.27 -0.74 8.30
N GLU A 109 -14.20 -0.01 8.61
CA GLU A 109 -14.23 1.45 8.52
C GLU A 109 -14.56 1.89 7.09
N PRO A 110 -15.41 2.91 6.88
CA PRO A 110 -15.61 3.51 5.58
C PRO A 110 -14.28 3.94 4.94
N ILE A 111 -14.23 3.90 3.61
CA ILE A 111 -13.09 4.40 2.84
C ILE A 111 -13.02 5.91 3.05
N PRO A 112 -11.87 6.47 3.48
CA PRO A 112 -11.72 7.92 3.58
C PRO A 112 -12.02 8.59 2.24
N ASP A 113 -12.90 9.59 2.23
CA ASP A 113 -13.45 10.21 1.03
C ASP A 113 -12.71 11.51 0.63
N GLY A 114 -13.30 12.29 -0.28
CA GLY A 114 -12.73 13.54 -0.77
C GLY A 114 -12.71 14.70 0.23
N GLY A 115 -13.38 14.59 1.38
CA GLY A 115 -13.30 15.57 2.45
C GLY A 115 -12.00 15.44 3.26
N GLU A 116 -11.61 14.20 3.55
CA GLU A 116 -10.37 13.87 4.27
C GLU A 116 -9.18 13.76 3.31
N LEU A 117 -9.35 13.06 2.19
CA LEU A 117 -8.31 12.74 1.22
C LEU A 117 -8.73 13.12 -0.22
N ALA A 118 -8.93 14.43 -0.43
CA ALA A 118 -9.42 15.03 -1.69
C ALA A 118 -8.60 14.66 -2.94
N GLU A 119 -7.29 14.53 -2.78
CA GLU A 119 -6.34 14.33 -3.88
C GLU A 119 -6.18 12.84 -4.26
N VAL A 120 -6.66 11.92 -3.42
CA VAL A 120 -6.54 10.49 -3.70
C VAL A 120 -7.46 10.12 -4.87
N ARG A 121 -6.97 9.22 -5.72
CA ARG A 121 -7.67 8.64 -6.86
C ARG A 121 -7.55 7.11 -6.78
N PRO A 122 -8.42 6.33 -7.44
CA PRO A 122 -9.62 6.76 -8.18
C PRO A 122 -10.72 7.37 -7.28
N LEU A 123 -11.70 8.05 -7.89
CA LEU A 123 -12.93 8.46 -7.22
C LEU A 123 -13.93 7.30 -7.27
N LEU A 124 -14.72 7.13 -6.22
CA LEU A 124 -15.73 6.08 -6.13
C LEU A 124 -17.14 6.66 -6.10
N ASP A 125 -18.11 5.88 -6.59
CA ASP A 125 -19.53 6.17 -6.44
C ASP A 125 -19.99 6.03 -4.98
N SER A 126 -19.30 5.18 -4.21
CA SER A 126 -19.56 4.95 -2.78
C SER A 126 -18.25 4.74 -2.02
N TYR A 127 -18.14 5.40 -0.87
CA TYR A 127 -17.03 5.29 0.08
C TYR A 127 -17.38 4.41 1.28
N ALA A 128 -18.53 3.72 1.25
CA ALA A 128 -18.82 2.70 2.25
C ALA A 128 -17.81 1.56 2.19
N PHE A 129 -17.63 0.84 3.30
CA PHE A 129 -16.82 -0.37 3.30
C PHE A 129 -17.32 -1.36 2.24
N PRO A 130 -16.45 -1.93 1.37
CA PRO A 130 -16.88 -2.75 0.25
C PRO A 130 -17.24 -4.18 0.67
N ALA A 131 -18.31 -4.32 1.48
CA ALA A 131 -18.75 -5.59 2.04
C ALA A 131 -19.19 -6.64 0.99
N HIS A 132 -19.47 -6.19 -0.25
CA HIS A 132 -19.75 -7.08 -1.38
C HIS A 132 -18.49 -7.77 -1.93
N ILE A 133 -17.31 -7.17 -1.73
CA ILE A 133 -16.00 -7.74 -2.09
C ILE A 133 -15.41 -8.45 -0.85
N LEU A 134 -15.35 -7.74 0.28
CA LEU A 134 -14.83 -8.23 1.55
C LEU A 134 -15.98 -8.68 2.45
N THR A 135 -16.61 -9.79 2.05
CA THR A 135 -17.74 -10.39 2.78
C THR A 135 -17.33 -10.87 4.18
N ASP A 136 -18.31 -11.17 5.03
CA ASP A 136 -18.07 -11.71 6.38
C ASP A 136 -17.19 -12.96 6.35
N ALA A 137 -17.45 -13.87 5.40
CA ALA A 137 -16.67 -15.09 5.22
C ALA A 137 -15.23 -14.80 4.78
N VAL A 138 -15.04 -13.81 3.90
CA VAL A 138 -13.69 -13.36 3.49
C VAL A 138 -12.98 -12.75 4.68
N LEU A 139 -13.58 -11.81 5.41
CA LEU A 139 -12.99 -11.14 6.56
C LEU A 139 -12.59 -12.13 7.66
N ALA A 140 -13.45 -13.10 7.99
CA ALA A 140 -13.14 -14.13 8.97
C ALA A 140 -11.88 -14.92 8.60
N ARG A 141 -11.67 -15.20 7.31
CA ARG A 141 -10.49 -15.91 6.80
C ARG A 141 -9.25 -15.01 6.75
N VAL A 142 -9.35 -13.79 6.23
CA VAL A 142 -8.18 -12.94 5.98
C VAL A 142 -7.66 -12.25 7.25
N LEU A 143 -8.53 -12.07 8.25
CA LEU A 143 -8.20 -11.54 9.59
C LEU A 143 -7.92 -12.64 10.63
N ALA A 144 -7.79 -13.91 10.21
CA ALA A 144 -7.43 -14.99 11.12
C ALA A 144 -6.09 -14.68 11.83
N PRO A 145 -6.00 -14.86 13.16
CA PRO A 145 -4.81 -14.47 13.94
C PRO A 145 -3.49 -15.04 13.40
N ASP A 146 -3.48 -16.32 13.02
CA ASP A 146 -2.28 -16.97 12.47
C ASP A 146 -1.83 -16.33 11.16
N ARG A 147 -2.78 -15.90 10.33
CA ARG A 147 -2.47 -15.23 9.06
C ARG A 147 -1.89 -13.84 9.31
N LEU A 148 -2.48 -13.06 10.19
CA LEU A 148 -1.98 -11.74 10.56
C LEU A 148 -0.59 -11.83 11.20
N ALA A 149 -0.35 -12.83 12.05
CA ALA A 149 0.97 -13.08 12.63
C ALA A 149 2.03 -13.40 11.55
N ARG A 150 1.68 -14.20 10.53
CA ARG A 150 2.59 -14.45 9.39
C ARG A 150 2.92 -13.18 8.60
N ILE A 151 1.92 -12.35 8.29
CA ILE A 151 2.15 -11.09 7.55
C ILE A 151 3.03 -10.15 8.38
N ARG A 152 2.76 -10.04 9.69
CA ARG A 152 3.56 -9.22 10.61
C ARG A 152 5.00 -9.72 10.73
N GLY A 153 5.22 -11.04 10.72
CA GLY A 153 6.53 -11.67 10.69
C GLY A 153 7.30 -11.40 9.39
N ALA A 154 6.60 -11.40 8.25
CA ALA A 154 7.20 -11.17 6.93
C ALA A 154 7.82 -9.78 6.75
N LEU A 155 7.45 -8.80 7.59
CA LEU A 155 8.11 -7.49 7.65
C LEU A 155 9.60 -7.58 8.08
N GLN A 156 10.02 -8.71 8.67
CA GLN A 156 11.40 -8.94 9.11
C GLN A 156 12.22 -9.77 8.13
N ASP A 157 11.59 -10.72 7.41
CA ASP A 157 12.29 -11.77 6.64
C ASP A 157 11.93 -11.83 5.14
N GLU A 158 11.08 -10.92 4.65
CA GLU A 158 10.70 -10.78 3.23
C GLU A 158 10.02 -12.02 2.59
N SER A 159 9.53 -12.95 3.41
CA SER A 159 8.87 -14.18 2.92
C SER A 159 7.61 -13.91 2.08
N VAL A 160 6.80 -12.94 2.50
CA VAL A 160 5.53 -12.52 1.85
C VAL A 160 5.67 -11.16 1.16
N VAL A 161 6.55 -10.31 1.70
CA VAL A 161 6.81 -8.95 1.25
C VAL A 161 8.17 -8.94 0.54
N GLN A 162 8.17 -8.97 -0.78
CA GLN A 162 9.41 -8.99 -1.56
C GLN A 162 9.78 -7.57 -1.99
N TYR A 163 10.85 -7.02 -1.43
CA TYR A 163 11.36 -5.72 -1.83
C TYR A 163 12.40 -5.89 -2.96
N ARG A 164 12.15 -5.27 -4.12
CA ARG A 164 12.99 -5.42 -5.31
C ARG A 164 13.57 -4.07 -5.72
N THR A 165 14.89 -3.90 -5.53
CA THR A 165 15.61 -2.65 -5.82
C THR A 165 16.19 -2.53 -7.23
N ARG A 166 16.17 -3.63 -8.00
CA ARG A 166 16.66 -3.72 -9.39
C ARG A 166 15.55 -4.01 -10.38
N TRP A 167 14.48 -3.23 -10.32
CA TRP A 167 13.29 -3.42 -11.15
C TRP A 167 13.54 -3.22 -12.66
N PHE A 168 14.69 -2.65 -13.05
CA PHE A 168 15.11 -2.53 -14.45
C PHE A 168 15.66 -3.84 -15.07
N ASP A 169 15.88 -4.88 -14.26
CA ASP A 169 16.32 -6.19 -14.76
C ASP A 169 15.13 -6.97 -15.33
N GLU A 170 15.26 -7.54 -16.55
CA GLU A 170 14.19 -8.34 -17.18
C GLU A 170 13.79 -9.58 -16.35
N GLY A 171 14.67 -10.05 -15.45
CA GLY A 171 14.40 -11.13 -14.50
C GLY A 171 13.83 -10.68 -13.14
N ALA A 172 13.52 -9.39 -12.99
CA ALA A 172 13.01 -8.85 -11.73
C ALA A 172 11.59 -9.34 -11.38
N ILE A 173 10.87 -9.95 -12.32
CA ILE A 173 9.60 -10.61 -12.06
C ILE A 173 9.37 -11.74 -13.06
N GLU A 174 8.78 -12.85 -12.61
CA GLU A 174 8.41 -13.93 -13.53
C GLU A 174 7.21 -13.50 -14.37
N ARG A 175 7.16 -13.94 -15.64
CA ARG A 175 5.99 -13.68 -16.50
C ARG A 175 4.74 -14.31 -15.88
N ASP A 176 3.61 -13.64 -16.06
CA ASP A 176 2.28 -14.09 -15.60
C ASP A 176 2.20 -14.38 -14.08
N SER A 177 3.04 -13.69 -13.28
CA SER A 177 3.13 -13.90 -11.83
C SER A 177 2.45 -12.82 -10.97
N VAL A 178 1.83 -11.81 -11.58
CA VAL A 178 1.14 -10.71 -10.90
C VAL A 178 -0.27 -10.57 -11.42
N ASP A 179 -1.22 -10.48 -10.48
CA ASP A 179 -2.65 -10.32 -10.79
C ASP A 179 -3.04 -8.84 -10.86
N LEU A 180 -2.37 -7.98 -10.08
CA LEU A 180 -2.66 -6.54 -10.04
C LEU A 180 -1.41 -5.71 -9.76
N VAL A 181 -1.27 -4.61 -10.50
CA VAL A 181 -0.24 -3.59 -10.29
C VAL A 181 -0.89 -2.30 -9.80
N CYS A 182 -0.34 -1.67 -8.76
CA CYS A 182 -0.82 -0.40 -8.21
C CYS A 182 0.32 0.62 -8.01
N SER A 183 -0.05 1.90 -7.90
CA SER A 183 0.81 3.04 -7.57
C SER A 183 0.00 4.14 -6.89
#